data_AF-A0A955XGN8-F1
#
_entry.id   AF-A0A955XGN8-F1
#
_cell.length_a   1.000
_cell.length_b   1.000
_cell.length_c   1.000
_cell.angle_alpha   90.00
_cell.angle_beta   90.00
_cell.angle_gamma   90.00
#
_symmetry.space_group_name_H-M   'P 1'
#
loop_
_entity.id
_entity.type
_entity.pdbx_description
1 polymer ?
#
loop_
_entity_poly.entity_id
_entity_poly.type
_entity_poly.pdbx_seq_one_letter_code
_entity_poly.pdbx_strand_id
1 'polypeptide(L)'
;AQDGAIVRGAATATDQDGARHLMVLLGQNRAFTPRLLEKLQEIVLRLHPTALRDRRGQGDGGQVGGHEIYMTEGGLERLQAELEQLRNVEMPANRAEIARAREFGDLKENAEYHAAREKQGLLEAKSRQLESDVARAKILTADIVRTDAVSVGSQVDVRDTDGHVRTYTLLGPPDADPGRGILNYQTPLAQALMGQSRGDSSRIEIDGSVREVE
;
A
#
# COMPACT_ATOMS: atom_id res chain seq x y z
N ALA A 1 35.59 2.60 -12.00
CA ALA A 1 35.23 3.53 -13.10
C ALA A 1 34.26 2.89 -14.13
N GLN A 2 33.54 1.82 -13.76
CA GLN A 2 32.47 1.21 -14.57
C GLN A 2 31.08 1.70 -14.12
N ASP A 3 30.85 1.85 -12.81
CA ASP A 3 29.53 2.23 -12.25
C ASP A 3 29.03 3.59 -12.75
N GLY A 4 29.94 4.58 -12.87
CA GLY A 4 29.61 5.90 -13.40
C GLY A 4 29.33 5.91 -14.91
N ALA A 5 29.76 4.90 -15.67
CA ALA A 5 29.42 4.77 -17.08
C ALA A 5 28.01 4.19 -17.27
N ILE A 6 27.61 3.25 -16.41
CA ILE A 6 26.26 2.67 -16.41
C ILE A 6 25.22 3.73 -16.03
N VAL A 7 25.48 4.50 -14.96
CA VAL A 7 24.57 5.58 -14.54
C VAL A 7 24.50 6.69 -15.59
N ARG A 8 25.60 7.02 -16.26
CA ARG A 8 25.57 7.96 -17.40
C ARG A 8 24.72 7.44 -18.55
N GLY A 9 24.91 6.18 -18.95
CA GLY A 9 24.14 5.56 -20.04
C GLY A 9 22.65 5.50 -19.74
N ALA A 10 22.29 5.09 -18.52
CA ALA A 10 20.90 5.11 -18.05
C ALA A 10 20.35 6.54 -18.04
N ALA A 11 21.04 7.49 -17.41
CA ALA A 11 20.59 8.88 -17.33
C ALA A 11 20.45 9.55 -18.71
N THR A 12 21.31 9.25 -19.69
CA THR A 12 21.17 9.79 -21.06
C THR A 12 20.00 9.19 -21.84
N ALA A 13 19.57 7.97 -21.52
CA ALA A 13 18.47 7.29 -22.18
C ALA A 13 17.11 7.50 -21.50
N THR A 14 17.08 8.23 -20.38
CA THR A 14 15.87 8.40 -19.57
C THR A 14 15.29 9.80 -19.75
N ASP A 15 13.97 9.91 -19.73
CA ASP A 15 13.27 11.19 -19.65
C ASP A 15 13.37 11.84 -18.25
N GLN A 16 12.75 13.01 -18.09
CA GLN A 16 12.82 13.80 -16.85
C GLN A 16 12.25 13.05 -15.63
N ASP A 17 11.25 12.18 -15.82
CA ASP A 17 10.62 11.47 -14.72
C ASP A 17 11.42 10.23 -14.30
N GLY A 18 12.03 9.52 -15.25
CA GLY A 18 12.97 8.47 -14.87
C GLY A 18 14.30 9.02 -14.31
N ALA A 19 14.74 10.22 -14.69
CA ALA A 19 15.86 10.91 -14.04
C ALA A 19 15.57 11.24 -12.56
N ARG A 20 14.32 11.59 -12.24
CA ARG A 20 13.84 11.78 -10.86
C ARG A 20 13.81 10.47 -10.09
N HIS A 21 13.30 9.40 -10.70
CA HIS A 21 13.28 8.08 -10.09
C HIS A 21 14.69 7.60 -9.75
N LEU A 22 15.66 7.82 -10.64
CA LEU A 22 17.07 7.54 -10.39
C LEU A 22 17.64 8.32 -9.20
N MET A 23 17.26 9.60 -9.01
CA MET A 23 17.68 10.38 -7.84
C MET A 23 17.16 9.80 -6.52
N VAL A 24 15.91 9.32 -6.50
CA VAL A 24 15.30 8.67 -5.32
C VAL A 24 16.00 7.35 -5.01
N LEU A 25 16.20 6.51 -6.04
CA LEU A 25 16.90 5.22 -5.90
C LEU A 25 18.34 5.41 -5.40
N LEU A 26 19.05 6.41 -5.91
CA LEU A 26 20.39 6.76 -5.44
C LEU A 26 20.38 7.25 -3.98
N GLY A 27 19.38 8.05 -3.58
CA GLY A 27 19.24 8.52 -2.19
C GLY A 27 18.90 7.42 -1.19
N GLN A 28 18.21 6.36 -1.62
CA GLN A 28 17.85 5.21 -0.78
C GLN A 28 18.93 4.11 -0.76
N ASN A 29 19.92 4.19 -1.66
CA ASN A 29 20.95 3.17 -1.78
C ASN A 29 22.02 3.31 -0.68
N ARG A 30 22.01 2.37 0.27
CA ARG A 30 23.01 2.29 1.35
C ARG A 30 24.28 1.52 0.99
N ALA A 31 24.33 0.89 -0.17
CA ALA A 31 25.48 0.12 -0.64
C ALA A 31 26.61 1.01 -1.18
N PHE A 32 26.30 2.25 -1.59
CA PHE A 32 27.29 3.20 -2.07
C PHE A 32 27.80 4.14 -0.97
N THR A 33 29.07 4.53 -1.09
CA THR A 33 29.65 5.53 -0.20
C THR A 33 29.05 6.91 -0.48
N PRO A 34 28.92 7.80 0.54
CA PRO A 34 28.33 9.13 0.37
C PRO A 34 29.00 9.96 -0.74
N ARG A 35 30.33 9.89 -0.86
CA ARG A 35 31.10 10.58 -1.91
C ARG A 35 30.81 10.07 -3.32
N LEU A 36 30.46 8.80 -3.46
CA LEU A 36 30.08 8.21 -4.75
C LEU A 36 28.66 8.61 -5.12
N LEU A 37 27.73 8.57 -4.15
CA LEU A 37 26.34 9.02 -4.33
C LEU A 37 26.28 10.47 -4.79
N GLU A 38 27.04 11.36 -4.16
CA GLU A 38 27.12 12.78 -4.53
C GLU A 38 27.55 12.97 -5.99
N LYS A 39 28.58 12.23 -6.44
CA LYS A 39 29.04 12.27 -7.84
C LYS A 39 28.01 11.71 -8.82
N LEU A 40 27.29 10.65 -8.44
CA LEU A 40 26.26 10.05 -9.29
C LEU A 40 25.04 10.98 -9.41
N GLN A 41 24.65 11.62 -8.31
CA GLN A 41 23.60 12.64 -8.30
C GLN A 41 23.99 13.87 -9.14
N GLU A 42 25.24 14.33 -9.06
CA GLU A 42 25.76 15.42 -9.90
C GLU A 42 25.68 15.09 -11.40
N ILE A 43 25.98 13.84 -11.77
CA ILE A 43 25.85 13.37 -13.16
C ILE A 43 24.40 13.44 -13.63
N VAL A 44 23.47 12.91 -12.83
CA VAL A 44 22.04 12.93 -13.16
C VAL A 44 21.52 14.36 -13.28
N LEU A 45 21.93 15.25 -12.38
CA LEU A 45 21.56 16.66 -12.40
C LEU A 45 22.16 17.44 -13.57
N ARG A 46 23.38 17.11 -13.99
CA ARG A 46 23.99 17.74 -15.16
C ARG A 46 23.28 17.34 -16.45
N LEU A 47 22.78 16.11 -16.53
CA LEU A 47 22.03 15.61 -17.69
C LEU A 47 20.56 16.06 -17.65
N HIS A 48 19.98 16.16 -16.45
CA HIS A 48 18.58 16.53 -16.21
C HIS A 48 18.48 17.64 -15.15
N PRO A 49 18.75 18.91 -15.50
CA PRO A 49 18.82 20.02 -14.54
C PRO A 49 17.50 20.32 -13.82
N THR A 50 16.39 19.86 -14.39
CA THR A 50 15.03 20.01 -13.86
C THR A 50 14.55 18.81 -13.05
N ALA A 51 15.38 17.77 -12.88
CA ALA A 51 15.03 16.61 -12.07
C ALA A 51 14.70 17.02 -10.62
N LEU A 52 15.40 18.03 -10.10
CA LEU A 52 15.15 18.61 -8.77
C LEU A 52 14.16 19.80 -8.77
N ARG A 53 13.57 20.17 -9.91
CA ARG A 53 12.57 21.24 -9.95
C ARG A 53 11.24 20.73 -9.41
N ASP A 54 10.95 21.23 -8.22
CA ASP A 54 9.74 21.15 -7.42
C ASP A 54 8.47 21.31 -8.27
N ARG A 55 7.53 20.36 -8.14
CA ARG A 55 6.19 20.40 -8.75
C ARG A 55 5.35 21.46 -8.04
N ARG A 56 5.61 22.74 -8.31
CA ARG A 56 4.59 23.79 -8.16
C ARG A 56 3.89 23.98 -9.50
N GLY A 57 2.98 23.07 -9.83
CA GLY A 57 2.12 23.19 -11.02
C GLY A 57 2.05 21.97 -11.92
N GLN A 58 2.01 20.75 -11.39
CA GLN A 58 1.40 19.59 -12.06
C GLN A 58 1.18 18.54 -10.98
N GLY A 59 -0.09 18.21 -10.72
CA GLY A 59 -0.52 17.31 -9.64
C GLY A 59 0.22 15.99 -9.70
N ASP A 60 1.00 15.72 -8.65
CA ASP A 60 1.45 14.42 -8.12
C ASP A 60 2.68 14.73 -7.25
N GLY A 61 2.43 15.14 -6.00
CA GLY A 61 3.47 15.58 -5.10
C GLY A 61 3.14 15.18 -3.67
N GLY A 62 3.95 14.31 -3.10
CA GLY A 62 3.96 14.08 -1.65
C GLY A 62 4.55 12.75 -1.22
N GLN A 63 5.89 12.58 -1.30
CA GLN A 63 6.54 11.60 -0.42
C GLN A 63 6.67 12.20 0.97
N VAL A 64 5.75 11.84 1.87
CA VAL A 64 5.94 11.85 3.32
C VAL A 64 5.33 10.56 3.87
N GLY A 65 6.18 9.55 4.13
CA GLY A 65 5.91 8.40 5.02
C GLY A 65 4.56 7.69 4.91
N GLY A 66 4.45 6.73 3.97
CA GLY A 66 3.39 5.71 3.93
C GLY A 66 2.65 5.71 2.59
N HIS A 67 2.57 4.55 1.93
CA HIS A 67 1.78 4.40 0.71
C HIS A 67 0.32 4.81 0.99
N GLU A 68 -0.24 5.70 0.15
CA GLU A 68 -1.66 6.07 0.16
C GLU A 68 -2.51 4.79 0.08
N ILE A 69 -3.55 4.71 0.90
CA ILE A 69 -4.54 3.63 0.81
C ILE A 69 -5.77 4.18 0.10
N TYR A 70 -5.95 3.73 -1.13
CA TYR A 70 -7.13 4.03 -1.92
C TYR A 70 -8.31 3.21 -1.42
N MET A 71 -9.42 3.88 -1.14
CA MET A 71 -10.64 3.24 -0.66
C MET A 71 -11.88 4.00 -1.12
N THR A 72 -13.05 3.37 -0.99
CA THR A 72 -14.33 4.04 -1.19
C THR A 72 -14.70 4.88 0.02
N GLU A 73 -15.65 5.80 -0.12
CA GLU A 73 -16.21 6.55 1.01
C GLU A 73 -16.77 5.60 2.09
N GLY A 74 -17.53 4.58 1.69
CA GLY A 74 -18.03 3.56 2.61
C GLY A 74 -16.92 2.70 3.24
N GLY A 75 -15.75 2.58 2.60
CA GLY A 75 -14.56 1.95 3.18
C GLY A 75 -13.97 2.78 4.32
N LEU A 76 -13.83 4.09 4.09
CA LEU A 76 -13.37 5.03 5.11
C LEU A 76 -14.33 5.10 6.30
N GLU A 77 -15.63 5.19 6.04
CA GLU A 77 -16.66 5.21 7.09
C GLU A 77 -16.58 3.96 7.98
N ARG A 78 -16.38 2.77 7.38
CA ARG A 78 -16.23 1.53 8.14
C ARG A 78 -14.96 1.51 8.99
N LEU A 79 -13.83 2.00 8.47
CA LEU A 79 -12.60 2.12 9.28
C LEU A 79 -12.78 3.09 10.46
N GLN A 80 -13.45 4.23 10.22
CA GLN A 80 -13.73 5.21 11.28
C GLN A 80 -14.67 4.63 12.34
N ALA A 81 -15.74 3.95 11.92
CA ALA A 81 -16.66 3.27 12.83
C ALA A 81 -15.97 2.17 13.65
N GLU A 82 -15.09 1.39 13.04
CA GLU A 82 -14.30 0.38 13.74
C GLU A 82 -13.33 1.00 14.75
N LEU A 83 -12.66 2.10 14.39
CA LEU A 83 -11.79 2.85 15.29
C LEU A 83 -12.57 3.44 16.47
N GLU A 84 -13.75 4.01 16.24
CA GLU A 84 -14.61 4.53 17.29
C GLU A 84 -15.09 3.43 18.24
N GLN A 85 -15.51 2.28 17.71
CA GLN A 85 -15.90 1.11 18.50
C GLN A 85 -14.76 0.65 19.39
N LEU A 86 -13.55 0.55 18.84
CA LEU A 86 -12.37 0.14 19.57
C LEU A 86 -12.07 1.13 20.71
N ARG A 87 -12.12 2.43 20.43
CA ARG A 87 -11.78 3.49 21.39
C ARG A 87 -12.83 3.67 22.49
N ASN A 88 -14.11 3.59 22.15
CA ASN A 88 -15.20 3.96 23.05
C ASN A 88 -15.84 2.75 23.75
N VAL A 89 -15.66 1.54 23.22
CA VAL A 89 -16.27 0.32 23.78
C VAL A 89 -15.20 -0.67 24.23
N GLU A 90 -14.36 -1.14 23.31
CA GLU A 90 -13.45 -2.26 23.60
C GLU A 90 -12.33 -1.88 24.57
N MET A 91 -11.69 -0.72 24.36
CA MET A 91 -10.62 -0.23 25.23
C MET A 91 -11.08 0.04 26.67
N PRO A 92 -12.20 0.75 26.90
CA PRO A 92 -12.77 0.90 28.25
C PRO A 92 -13.15 -0.44 28.89
N ALA A 93 -13.78 -1.35 28.13
CA ALA A 93 -14.14 -2.68 28.63
C ALA A 93 -12.91 -3.47 29.07
N ASN A 94 -11.83 -3.47 28.27
CA ASN A 94 -10.58 -4.14 28.61
C ASN A 94 -9.91 -3.51 29.84
N ARG A 95 -9.96 -2.19 30.00
CA ARG A 95 -9.45 -1.51 31.22
C ARG A 95 -10.21 -1.94 32.47
N ALA A 96 -11.53 -2.08 32.38
CA ALA A 96 -12.37 -2.58 33.47
C ALA A 96 -12.09 -4.07 33.77
N GLU A 97 -11.81 -4.87 32.75
CA GLU A 97 -11.37 -6.27 32.90
C GLU A 97 -10.05 -6.38 33.67
N ILE A 98 -9.04 -5.58 33.30
CA ILE A 98 -7.76 -5.50 34.01
C ILE A 98 -7.95 -5.04 35.46
N ALA A 99 -8.79 -4.02 35.68
CA ALA A 99 -9.05 -3.51 37.03
C ALA A 99 -9.66 -4.59 37.94
N ARG A 100 -10.67 -5.31 37.44
CA ARG A 100 -11.28 -6.44 38.17
C ARG A 100 -10.28 -7.56 38.44
N ALA A 101 -9.49 -7.94 37.44
CA ALA A 101 -8.48 -8.98 37.61
C ALA A 101 -7.42 -8.61 38.67
N ARG A 102 -7.14 -7.30 38.87
CA ARG A 102 -6.20 -6.83 39.90
C ARG A 102 -6.70 -7.01 41.33
N GLU A 103 -8.01 -7.10 41.55
CA GLU A 103 -8.60 -7.26 42.88
C GLU A 103 -8.35 -8.66 43.46
N PHE A 104 -8.03 -9.65 42.63
CA PHE A 104 -7.80 -11.04 43.03
C PHE A 104 -6.41 -11.33 43.65
N GLY A 105 -5.68 -10.29 44.04
CA GLY A 105 -4.49 -10.41 44.89
C GLY A 105 -3.24 -10.85 44.13
N ASP A 106 -3.05 -12.16 43.93
CA ASP A 106 -1.81 -12.68 43.35
C ASP A 106 -1.76 -12.50 41.82
N LEU A 107 -1.25 -11.34 41.40
CA LEU A 107 -1.10 -10.98 39.99
C LEU A 107 -0.11 -11.87 39.23
N LYS A 108 0.79 -12.57 39.94
CA LYS A 108 1.82 -13.38 39.30
C LYS A 108 1.22 -14.63 38.70
N GLU A 109 0.28 -15.24 39.41
CA GLU A 109 -0.43 -16.48 39.01
C GLU A 109 -1.77 -16.20 38.32
N ASN A 110 -2.28 -14.95 38.35
CA ASN A 110 -3.58 -14.63 37.77
C ASN A 110 -3.57 -14.66 36.22
N ALA A 111 -4.04 -15.77 35.66
CA ALA A 111 -4.18 -15.97 34.22
C ALA A 111 -5.12 -14.96 33.55
N GLU A 112 -6.21 -14.55 34.20
CA GLU A 112 -7.15 -13.55 33.66
C GLU A 112 -6.49 -12.19 33.53
N TYR A 113 -5.64 -11.81 34.50
CA TYR A 113 -4.87 -10.58 34.43
C TYR A 113 -3.89 -10.57 33.24
N HIS A 114 -3.14 -11.66 33.05
CA HIS A 114 -2.20 -11.77 31.93
C HIS A 114 -2.92 -11.74 30.58
N ALA A 115 -4.02 -12.47 30.43
CA ALA A 115 -4.84 -12.48 29.23
C ALA A 115 -5.41 -11.08 28.90
N ALA A 116 -5.95 -10.38 29.91
CA ALA A 116 -6.48 -9.03 29.72
C ALA A 116 -5.38 -8.00 29.35
N ARG A 117 -4.15 -8.20 29.84
CA ARG A 117 -2.97 -7.39 29.47
C ARG A 117 -2.48 -7.68 28.06
N GLU A 118 -2.48 -8.93 27.64
CA GLU A 118 -2.15 -9.30 26.25
C GLU A 118 -3.18 -8.71 25.28
N LYS A 119 -4.47 -8.89 25.58
CA LYS A 119 -5.59 -8.30 24.84
C LYS A 119 -5.46 -6.78 24.75
N GLN A 120 -5.04 -6.11 25.83
CA GLN A 120 -4.75 -4.67 25.79
C GLN A 120 -3.71 -4.33 24.71
N GLY A 121 -2.62 -5.08 24.63
CA GLY A 121 -1.57 -4.85 23.64
C GLY A 121 -2.07 -5.04 22.21
N LEU A 122 -2.91 -6.06 21.97
CA LEU A 122 -3.54 -6.31 20.68
C LEU A 122 -4.48 -5.17 20.27
N LEU A 123 -5.33 -4.70 21.20
CA LEU A 123 -6.23 -3.57 20.95
C LEU A 123 -5.46 -2.28 20.67
N GLU A 124 -4.40 -2.00 21.42
CA GLU A 124 -3.55 -0.82 21.19
C GLU A 124 -2.82 -0.88 19.84
N ALA A 125 -2.30 -2.05 19.46
CA ALA A 125 -1.69 -2.25 18.15
C ALA A 125 -2.70 -2.04 17.02
N LYS A 126 -3.90 -2.61 17.15
CA LYS A 126 -4.99 -2.46 16.19
C LYS A 126 -5.45 -1.00 16.07
N SER A 127 -5.60 -0.29 17.20
CA SER A 127 -5.94 1.13 17.22
C SER A 127 -4.93 1.97 16.42
N ARG A 128 -3.63 1.75 16.65
CA ARG A 128 -2.57 2.47 15.93
C ARG A 128 -2.58 2.17 14.45
N GLN A 129 -2.84 0.91 14.07
CA GLN A 129 -2.94 0.53 12.67
C GLN A 129 -4.12 1.25 12.00
N LEU A 130 -5.32 1.19 12.59
CA LEU A 130 -6.51 1.87 12.07
C LEU A 130 -6.33 3.39 11.98
N GLU A 131 -5.75 4.02 13.01
CA GLU A 131 -5.41 5.46 12.97
C GLU A 131 -4.47 5.78 11.81
N SER A 132 -3.48 4.92 11.58
CA SER A 132 -2.53 5.08 10.49
C SER A 132 -3.20 4.88 9.13
N ASP A 133 -4.12 3.93 9.00
CA ASP A 133 -4.84 3.64 7.76
C ASP A 133 -5.82 4.77 7.42
N VAL A 134 -6.55 5.29 8.40
CA VAL A 134 -7.41 6.47 8.25
C VAL A 134 -6.58 7.70 7.85
N ALA A 135 -5.41 7.90 8.46
CA ALA A 135 -4.54 9.03 8.13
C ALA A 135 -3.96 8.98 6.71
N ARG A 136 -3.82 7.78 6.13
CA ARG A 136 -3.34 7.56 4.75
C ARG A 136 -4.47 7.37 3.73
N ALA A 137 -5.73 7.47 4.17
CA ALA A 137 -6.87 7.18 3.32
C ALA A 137 -7.02 8.21 2.20
N LYS A 138 -7.22 7.71 0.98
CA LYS A 138 -7.52 8.51 -0.20
C LYS A 138 -8.79 7.96 -0.84
N ILE A 139 -9.80 8.82 -0.97
CA ILE A 139 -11.07 8.42 -1.57
C ILE A 139 -10.91 8.25 -3.07
N LEU A 140 -11.37 7.11 -3.59
CA LEU A 140 -11.45 6.83 -5.01
C LEU A 140 -12.55 7.68 -5.65
N THR A 141 -12.15 8.51 -6.60
CA THR A 141 -13.04 9.35 -7.41
C THR A 141 -12.85 9.00 -8.89
N ALA A 142 -13.83 9.36 -9.73
CA ALA A 142 -13.84 8.99 -11.15
C ALA A 142 -12.64 9.52 -11.95
N ASP A 143 -12.01 10.60 -11.49
CA ASP A 143 -10.79 11.20 -12.06
C ASP A 143 -9.51 10.41 -11.72
N ILE A 144 -9.54 9.56 -10.69
CA ILE A 144 -8.39 8.74 -10.27
C ILE A 144 -8.34 7.41 -11.04
N VAL A 145 -9.51 6.89 -11.43
CA VAL A 145 -9.60 5.59 -12.10
C VAL A 145 -9.21 5.73 -13.57
N ARG A 146 -8.13 5.04 -13.95
CA ARG A 146 -7.72 4.95 -15.35
C ARG A 146 -8.62 3.99 -16.11
N THR A 147 -8.94 4.34 -17.34
CA THR A 147 -9.79 3.53 -18.24
C THR A 147 -8.99 2.84 -19.36
N ASP A 148 -7.73 3.23 -19.54
CA ASP A 148 -6.84 2.67 -20.55
C ASP A 148 -6.09 1.42 -20.07
N ALA A 149 -5.87 1.32 -18.77
CA ALA A 149 -5.25 0.17 -18.12
C ALA A 149 -5.91 -0.11 -16.77
N VAL A 150 -5.80 -1.36 -16.31
CA VAL A 150 -6.27 -1.78 -14.99
C VAL A 150 -5.53 -1.00 -13.89
N SER A 151 -6.28 -0.37 -13.01
CA SER A 151 -5.76 0.45 -11.90
C SER A 151 -6.62 0.26 -10.65
N VAL A 152 -6.26 0.92 -9.54
CA VAL A 152 -7.12 0.89 -8.35
C VAL A 152 -8.46 1.57 -8.67
N GLY A 153 -9.56 0.92 -8.30
CA GLY A 153 -10.92 1.32 -8.65
C GLY A 153 -11.43 0.73 -9.96
N SER A 154 -10.57 0.07 -10.76
CA SER A 154 -11.00 -0.58 -12.00
C SER A 154 -11.84 -1.83 -11.72
N GLN A 155 -12.86 -2.02 -12.56
CA GLN A 155 -13.59 -3.27 -12.69
C GLN A 155 -13.10 -3.98 -13.96
N VAL A 156 -12.76 -5.27 -13.82
CA VAL A 156 -12.15 -6.07 -14.88
C VAL A 156 -12.89 -7.39 -15.01
N ASP A 157 -13.13 -7.80 -16.25
CA ASP A 157 -13.60 -9.15 -16.57
C ASP A 157 -12.40 -10.01 -16.93
N VAL A 158 -12.21 -11.10 -16.20
CA VAL A 158 -11.11 -12.04 -16.39
C VAL A 158 -11.69 -13.34 -16.93
N ARG A 159 -11.21 -13.76 -18.11
CA ARG A 159 -11.60 -15.00 -18.76
C ARG A 159 -10.52 -16.06 -18.59
N ASP A 160 -10.89 -17.26 -18.15
CA ASP A 160 -9.98 -18.40 -18.13
C ASP A 160 -9.94 -19.18 -19.45
N THR A 161 -9.00 -20.12 -19.56
CA THR A 161 -8.83 -20.99 -20.73
C THR A 161 -10.03 -21.87 -21.04
N ASP A 162 -10.90 -22.12 -20.05
CA ASP A 162 -12.12 -22.92 -20.20
C ASP A 162 -13.31 -22.05 -20.67
N GLY A 163 -13.10 -20.74 -20.82
CA GLY A 163 -14.09 -19.77 -21.29
C GLY A 163 -14.97 -19.19 -20.18
N HIS A 164 -14.68 -19.50 -18.90
CA HIS A 164 -15.40 -18.92 -17.78
C HIS A 164 -14.94 -17.48 -17.54
N VAL A 165 -15.91 -16.57 -17.41
CA VAL A 165 -15.66 -15.15 -17.15
C VAL A 165 -16.00 -14.84 -15.69
N ARG A 166 -15.10 -14.15 -15.01
CA ARG A 166 -15.30 -13.64 -13.65
C ARG A 166 -15.00 -12.15 -13.60
N THR A 167 -15.91 -11.38 -13.01
CA THR A 167 -15.72 -9.94 -12.82
C THR A 167 -15.07 -9.68 -11.47
N TYR A 168 -13.99 -8.90 -11.47
CA TYR A 168 -13.31 -8.43 -10.26
C TYR A 168 -13.29 -6.91 -10.20
N THR A 169 -13.38 -6.36 -8.99
CA THR A 169 -13.16 -4.93 -8.73
C THR A 169 -11.95 -4.79 -7.83
N LEU A 170 -10.95 -4.00 -8.24
CA LEU A 170 -9.71 -3.83 -7.47
C LEU A 170 -9.83 -2.64 -6.53
N LEU A 171 -10.05 -2.87 -5.24
CA LEU A 171 -10.17 -1.82 -4.22
C LEU A 171 -9.13 -2.01 -3.11
N GLY A 172 -9.05 -1.06 -2.18
CA GLY A 172 -8.16 -1.16 -1.04
C GLY A 172 -8.56 -2.25 -0.04
N PRO A 173 -7.66 -2.59 0.89
CA PRO A 173 -7.92 -3.58 1.94
C PRO A 173 -9.24 -3.36 2.70
N PRO A 174 -9.63 -2.12 3.07
CA PRO A 174 -10.89 -1.90 3.79
C PRO A 174 -12.12 -2.29 2.98
N ASP A 175 -12.07 -2.20 1.66
CA ASP A 175 -13.20 -2.50 0.77
C ASP A 175 -13.20 -3.93 0.23
N ALA A 176 -12.15 -4.70 0.50
CA ALA A 176 -12.00 -6.05 -0.02
C ALA A 176 -13.12 -6.97 0.47
N ASP A 177 -13.81 -7.58 -0.49
CA ASP A 177 -14.85 -8.57 -0.28
C ASP A 177 -14.75 -9.61 -1.41
N PRO A 178 -13.92 -10.65 -1.23
CA PRO A 178 -13.74 -11.70 -2.24
C PRO A 178 -15.05 -12.41 -2.60
N GLY A 179 -16.02 -12.48 -1.68
CA GLY A 179 -17.33 -13.08 -1.93
C GLY A 179 -18.17 -12.29 -2.94
N ARG A 180 -17.92 -10.98 -3.05
CA ARG A 180 -18.53 -10.08 -4.04
C ARG A 180 -17.62 -9.79 -5.24
N GLY A 181 -16.48 -10.47 -5.35
CA GLY A 181 -15.49 -10.22 -6.39
C GLY A 181 -14.70 -8.92 -6.19
N ILE A 182 -14.69 -8.34 -4.99
CA ILE A 182 -13.88 -7.17 -4.69
C ILE A 182 -12.53 -7.62 -4.12
N LEU A 183 -11.47 -7.45 -4.90
CA LEU A 183 -10.12 -7.87 -4.53
C LEU A 183 -9.34 -6.71 -3.93
N ASN A 184 -8.59 -7.00 -2.87
CA ASN A 184 -7.56 -6.08 -2.39
C ASN A 184 -6.48 -5.95 -3.47
N TYR A 185 -6.22 -4.73 -3.93
CA TYR A 185 -5.22 -4.46 -4.96
C TYR A 185 -3.81 -4.94 -4.57
N GLN A 186 -3.51 -5.12 -3.28
CA GLN A 186 -2.22 -5.61 -2.79
C GLN A 186 -2.05 -7.13 -2.92
N THR A 187 -3.10 -7.87 -3.28
CA THR A 187 -3.00 -9.33 -3.45
C THR A 187 -2.20 -9.70 -4.71
N PRO A 188 -1.50 -10.86 -4.73
CA PRO A 188 -0.74 -11.29 -5.90
C PRO A 188 -1.59 -11.36 -7.17
N LEU A 189 -2.84 -11.83 -7.04
CA LEU A 189 -3.81 -11.89 -8.12
C LEU A 189 -4.11 -10.49 -8.68
N ALA A 190 -4.46 -9.53 -7.81
CA ALA A 190 -4.74 -8.17 -8.27
C ALA A 190 -3.49 -7.51 -8.88
N GLN A 191 -2.32 -7.69 -8.27
CA GLN A 191 -1.06 -7.15 -8.79
C GLN A 191 -0.70 -7.68 -10.18
N ALA A 192 -1.04 -8.94 -10.47
CA ALA A 192 -0.83 -9.51 -11.80
C ALA A 192 -1.74 -8.90 -12.87
N LEU A 193 -2.91 -8.39 -12.47
CA LEU A 193 -3.86 -7.70 -13.36
C LEU A 193 -3.54 -6.21 -13.53
N MET A 194 -2.82 -5.60 -12.58
CA MET A 194 -2.55 -4.16 -12.59
C MET A 194 -1.71 -3.74 -13.80
N GLY A 195 -2.12 -2.65 -14.45
CA GLY A 195 -1.45 -2.07 -15.61
C GLY A 195 -1.76 -2.76 -16.94
N GLN A 196 -2.52 -3.84 -16.94
CA GLN A 196 -2.89 -4.55 -18.16
C GLN A 196 -3.97 -3.80 -18.93
N SER A 197 -3.97 -3.98 -20.25
CA SER A 197 -4.96 -3.42 -21.15
C SER A 197 -5.97 -4.48 -21.57
N ARG A 198 -7.09 -4.04 -22.13
CA ARG A 198 -8.12 -4.94 -22.65
C ARG A 198 -7.55 -5.86 -23.74
N GLY A 199 -7.65 -7.17 -23.55
CA GLY A 199 -7.17 -8.20 -24.48
C GLY A 199 -5.73 -8.64 -24.26
N ASP A 200 -5.06 -8.14 -23.22
CA ASP A 200 -3.77 -8.69 -22.77
C ASP A 200 -3.97 -10.01 -22.04
N SER A 201 -3.06 -10.97 -22.22
CA SER A 201 -3.07 -12.22 -21.46
C SER A 201 -2.04 -12.23 -20.33
N SER A 202 -2.35 -12.96 -19.26
CA SER A 202 -1.67 -12.89 -17.97
C SER A 202 -1.63 -14.26 -17.35
N ARG A 203 -0.51 -14.61 -16.71
CA ARG A 203 -0.45 -15.80 -15.86
C ARG A 203 -0.71 -15.40 -14.43
N ILE A 204 -1.83 -15.86 -13.89
CA ILE A 204 -2.25 -15.58 -12.52
C ILE A 204 -2.31 -16.87 -11.72
N GLU A 205 -1.96 -16.79 -10.44
CA GLU A 205 -2.12 -17.92 -9.52
C GLU A 205 -3.51 -17.83 -8.86
N ILE A 206 -4.33 -18.85 -9.09
CA ILE A 206 -5.64 -19.02 -8.45
C ILE A 206 -5.61 -20.35 -7.71
N ASP A 207 -5.84 -20.34 -6.40
CA ASP A 207 -5.91 -21.53 -5.54
C ASP A 207 -4.67 -22.45 -5.68
N GLY A 208 -3.48 -21.86 -5.79
CA GLY A 208 -2.21 -22.61 -5.92
C GLY A 208 -1.94 -23.16 -7.33
N SER A 209 -2.79 -22.85 -8.31
CA SER A 209 -2.61 -23.24 -9.71
C SER A 209 -2.37 -22.01 -10.58
N VAL A 210 -1.29 -22.01 -11.36
CA VAL A 210 -1.04 -20.96 -12.35
C VAL A 210 -1.95 -21.20 -13.55
N ARG A 211 -2.81 -20.23 -13.84
CA ARG A 211 -3.72 -20.23 -15.00
C ARG A 211 -3.39 -19.05 -15.89
N GLU A 212 -3.51 -19.26 -17.20
CA GLU A 212 -3.50 -18.17 -18.16
C GLU A 212 -4.92 -17.60 -18.25
N VAL A 213 -5.01 -16.27 -18.20
CA VAL A 213 -6.27 -15.53 -18.32
C VAL A 213 -6.11 -14.37 -19.28
N GLU A 214 -7.24 -13.93 -19.84
CA GLU A 214 -7.39 -12.76 -20.72
C GLU A 214 -8.39 -11.77 -20.13
#